data_AF-A0A2V7RZY8-F1
#
_entry.id   AF-A0A2V7RZY8-F1
#
_cell.length_a   1.000
_cell.length_b   1.000
_cell.length_c   1.000
_cell.angle_alpha   90.00
_cell.angle_beta   90.00
_cell.angle_gamma   90.00
#
_symmetry.space_group_name_H-M   'P 1'
#
loop_
_entity.id
_entity.type
_entity.pdbx_description
1 polymer ?
#
loop_
_entity_poly.entity_id
_entity_poly.type
_entity_poly.pdbx_seq_one_letter_code
_entity_poly.pdbx_strand_id
1 'polypeptide(L)'
;MGRDQIKSASLHSFHEGHGAPHPAAPDAGAPTPFETLVREILGLLGEDPAREGLRQTPARVEASLKWLTRGYDMSVADVIGDALYTERHENLVCVRDIEIYSLCEHHLLPFFGKAHIAYLPNGRLVGLSKIPRVLEVFARRLQLQERLTDQVADALMEVLDPRGVGVVIEAYHLCMMMRGVEKQNSKTVTSALRGALLQDAKTRDEFLRLVYGGRGLE
;
A
#
# COMPACT_ATOMS: atom_id res chain seq x y z
N MET A 1 -33.72 -19.03 29.17
CA MET A 1 -32.46 -19.31 29.86
C MET A 1 -31.59 -20.08 28.88
N GLY A 2 -30.41 -19.67 28.44
CA GLY A 2 -29.67 -18.43 28.53
C GLY A 2 -28.95 -18.24 27.18
N ARG A 3 -28.75 -16.98 26.79
CA ARG A 3 -28.00 -16.58 25.59
C ARG A 3 -26.50 -16.73 25.90
N ASP A 4 -25.81 -17.64 25.24
CA ASP A 4 -24.34 -17.62 25.25
C ASP A 4 -23.84 -16.69 24.15
N GLN A 5 -23.55 -15.46 24.60
CA GLN A 5 -22.78 -14.47 23.86
C GLN A 5 -21.32 -14.95 23.80
N ILE A 6 -20.89 -15.43 22.64
CA ILE A 6 -19.45 -15.48 22.34
C ILE A 6 -19.04 -14.05 22.01
N LYS A 7 -18.55 -13.35 23.03
CA LYS A 7 -17.80 -12.10 22.86
C LYS A 7 -16.48 -12.44 22.17
N SER A 8 -16.45 -12.31 20.85
CA SER A 8 -15.20 -12.29 20.08
C SER A 8 -14.52 -10.95 20.31
N ALA A 9 -13.75 -10.88 21.38
CA ALA A 9 -12.78 -9.83 21.60
C ALA A 9 -11.61 -10.04 20.62
N SER A 10 -11.57 -9.27 19.54
CA SER A 10 -10.32 -8.91 18.88
C SER A 10 -10.46 -7.54 18.22
N LEU A 11 -10.46 -6.51 19.06
CA LEU A 11 -10.04 -5.16 18.65
C LEU A 11 -8.51 -5.21 18.45
N HIS A 12 -8.06 -5.89 17.40
CA HIS A 12 -6.72 -5.63 16.87
C HIS A 12 -6.84 -4.36 16.04
N SER A 13 -6.82 -3.23 16.72
CA SER A 13 -6.49 -1.95 16.09
C SER A 13 -5.22 -2.14 15.26
N PHE A 14 -5.18 -1.59 14.05
CA PHE A 14 -3.97 -1.40 13.22
C PHE A 14 -2.91 -0.49 13.88
N HIS A 15 -2.67 -0.68 15.18
CA HIS A 15 -1.53 -0.16 15.91
C HIS A 15 -0.46 -1.26 16.02
N GLU A 16 0.02 -1.76 14.89
CA GLU A 16 1.37 -2.31 14.84
C GLU A 16 2.33 -1.19 14.42
N GLY A 17 2.92 -0.58 15.45
CA GLY A 17 4.24 0.05 15.44
C GLY A 17 4.68 0.76 14.17
N HIS A 18 3.91 1.74 13.68
CA HIS A 18 4.60 2.96 13.29
C HIS A 18 5.29 3.40 14.56
N GLY A 19 6.63 3.36 14.57
CA GLY A 19 7.41 3.86 15.68
C GLY A 19 6.73 5.15 16.12
N ALA A 20 6.33 5.22 17.40
CA ALA A 20 5.82 6.44 18.01
C ALA A 20 6.69 7.60 17.47
N PRO A 21 6.13 8.78 17.17
CA PRO A 21 6.95 9.93 16.77
C PRO A 21 8.14 9.93 17.71
N HIS A 22 9.34 9.75 17.14
CA HIS A 22 10.53 9.45 17.90
C HIS A 22 10.54 10.47 19.05
N PRO A 23 10.53 10.04 20.33
CA PRO A 23 10.59 11.01 21.42
C PRO A 23 11.77 11.90 21.09
N ALA A 24 11.51 13.21 20.96
CA ALA A 24 12.51 14.18 20.59
C ALA A 24 13.74 13.87 21.45
N ALA A 25 14.85 13.52 20.79
CA ALA A 25 16.07 13.17 21.48
C ALA A 25 16.34 14.27 22.51
N PRO A 26 16.65 13.93 23.77
CA PRO A 26 16.87 14.94 24.77
C PRO A 26 18.14 15.72 24.36
N ASP A 27 17.95 17.02 24.11
CA ASP A 27 18.98 18.05 24.00
C ASP A 27 19.94 18.01 22.80
N ALA A 28 19.39 18.16 21.59
CA ALA A 28 20.14 18.65 20.42
C ALA A 28 19.33 19.80 19.80
N GLY A 29 20.00 20.85 19.31
CA GLY A 29 19.37 22.05 18.76
C GLY A 29 18.29 21.79 17.70
N ALA A 30 17.61 22.86 17.27
CA ALA A 30 16.52 22.78 16.28
C ALA A 30 16.92 21.86 15.11
N PRO A 31 16.02 20.94 14.68
CA PRO A 31 16.35 19.95 13.67
C PRO A 31 16.80 20.63 12.38
N THR A 32 17.87 20.13 11.77
CA THR A 32 18.36 20.61 10.47
C THR A 32 17.23 20.57 9.45
N PRO A 33 16.93 21.68 8.74
CA PRO A 33 15.88 21.68 7.71
C PRO A 33 16.14 20.62 6.63
N PHE A 34 15.08 19.98 6.15
CA PHE A 34 15.19 18.90 5.15
C PHE A 34 15.92 19.38 3.88
N GLU A 35 15.62 20.59 3.40
CA GLU A 35 16.29 21.17 2.25
C GLU A 35 17.81 21.30 2.42
N THR A 36 18.29 21.59 3.64
CA THR A 36 19.72 21.64 3.93
C THR A 36 20.36 20.26 3.77
N LEU A 37 19.70 19.21 4.25
CA LEU A 37 20.17 17.83 4.09
C LEU A 37 20.23 17.42 2.61
N VAL A 38 19.22 17.78 1.80
CA VAL A 38 19.25 17.50 0.36
C VAL A 38 20.39 18.25 -0.33
N ARG A 39 20.65 19.51 0.06
CA ARG A 39 21.77 20.29 -0.47
C ARG A 39 23.11 19.64 -0.15
N GLU A 40 23.27 19.10 1.05
CA GLU A 40 24.46 18.34 1.45
C GLU A 40 24.60 17.05 0.64
N ILE A 41 23.51 16.30 0.44
CA ILE A 41 23.52 15.10 -0.43
C ILE A 41 24.01 15.45 -1.83
N LEU A 42 23.54 16.54 -2.43
CA LEU A 42 24.00 16.98 -3.75
C LEU A 42 25.50 17.27 -3.76
N GLY A 43 26.01 17.98 -2.74
CA GLY A 43 27.44 18.25 -2.60
C GLY A 43 28.27 16.98 -2.44
N LEU A 44 27.78 16.00 -1.67
CA LEU A 44 28.43 14.70 -1.49
C LEU A 44 28.42 13.84 -2.76
N LEU A 45 27.46 14.05 -3.66
CA LEU A 45 27.45 13.44 -4.99
C LEU A 45 28.38 14.13 -5.99
N GLY A 46 29.05 15.22 -5.59
CA GLY A 46 29.96 16.00 -6.44
C GLY A 46 29.25 17.03 -7.34
N GLU A 47 27.97 17.30 -7.10
CA GLU A 47 27.22 18.32 -7.83
C GLU A 47 27.39 19.71 -7.20
N ASP A 48 27.24 20.78 -8.00
CA ASP A 48 27.10 22.15 -7.52
C ASP A 48 25.63 22.46 -7.21
N PRO A 49 25.20 22.57 -5.94
CA PRO A 49 23.80 22.83 -5.61
C PRO A 49 23.32 24.25 -5.99
N ALA A 50 24.24 25.15 -6.39
CA ALA A 50 23.91 26.50 -6.84
C ALA A 50 23.66 26.59 -8.36
N ARG A 51 23.97 25.54 -9.14
CA ARG A 51 23.68 25.53 -10.59
C ARG A 51 22.19 25.64 -10.84
N GLU A 52 21.82 26.33 -11.93
CA GLU A 52 20.43 26.70 -12.24
C GLU A 52 19.42 25.56 -12.04
N GLY A 53 19.72 24.37 -12.57
CA GLY A 53 18.84 23.19 -12.47
C GLY A 53 18.65 22.64 -11.05
N LEU A 54 19.60 22.84 -10.13
CA LEU A 54 19.58 22.29 -8.78
C LEU A 54 19.18 23.27 -7.68
N ARG A 55 19.15 24.58 -7.95
CA ARG A 55 18.84 25.60 -6.92
C ARG A 55 17.57 25.30 -6.14
N GLN A 56 16.54 24.81 -6.85
CA GLN A 56 15.22 24.47 -6.32
C GLN A 56 15.04 22.96 -6.07
N THR A 57 16.05 22.13 -6.31
CA THR A 57 15.96 20.69 -6.09
C THR A 57 15.70 20.33 -4.63
N PRO A 58 16.34 20.95 -3.62
CA PRO A 58 16.04 20.67 -2.21
C PRO A 58 14.56 20.76 -1.84
N ALA A 59 13.91 21.89 -2.16
CA ALA A 59 12.48 22.08 -1.92
C ALA A 59 11.61 21.07 -2.69
N ARG A 60 11.95 20.78 -3.96
CA ARG A 60 11.22 19.80 -4.78
C ARG A 60 11.36 18.38 -4.25
N VAL A 61 12.53 18.00 -3.74
CA VAL A 61 12.77 16.67 -3.15
C VAL A 61 11.98 16.53 -1.86
N GLU A 62 11.99 17.54 -0.99
CA GLU A 62 11.18 17.52 0.24
C GLU A 62 9.68 17.36 -0.09
N ALA A 63 9.15 18.19 -0.99
CA ALA A 63 7.75 18.11 -1.40
C ALA A 63 7.40 16.75 -2.02
N SER A 64 8.30 16.21 -2.85
CA SER A 64 8.14 14.90 -3.47
C SER A 64 8.11 13.78 -2.43
N LEU A 65 9.06 13.74 -1.50
CA LEU A 65 9.11 12.69 -0.49
C LEU A 65 7.92 12.75 0.44
N LYS A 66 7.51 13.94 0.90
CA LYS A 66 6.27 14.13 1.68
C LYS A 66 5.04 13.59 0.95
N TRP A 67 4.92 13.83 -0.35
CA TRP A 67 3.82 13.26 -1.14
C TRP A 67 3.91 11.74 -1.25
N LEU A 68 5.09 11.19 -1.50
CA LEU A 68 5.33 9.76 -1.65
C LEU A 68 5.18 8.99 -0.33
N THR A 69 5.27 9.68 0.81
CA THR A 69 5.11 9.09 2.16
C THR A 69 3.85 9.57 2.90
N ARG A 70 2.93 10.28 2.24
CA ARG A 70 1.71 10.83 2.87
C ARG A 70 0.78 9.76 3.46
N GLY A 71 0.94 8.50 3.07
CA GLY A 71 0.13 7.39 3.56
C GLY A 71 0.34 7.10 5.04
N TYR A 72 1.40 7.61 5.67
CA TYR A 72 1.57 7.57 7.12
C TYR A 72 0.53 8.42 7.86
N ASP A 73 0.07 9.52 7.25
CA ASP A 73 -0.91 10.45 7.83
C ASP A 73 -2.36 10.15 7.39
N MET A 74 -2.57 9.00 6.72
CA MET A 74 -3.88 8.57 6.23
C MET A 74 -4.36 7.36 7.03
N SER A 75 -5.68 7.29 7.25
CA SER A 75 -6.33 6.11 7.83
C SER A 75 -7.24 5.43 6.80
N VAL A 76 -7.34 4.10 6.89
CA VAL A 76 -8.25 3.32 6.03
C VAL A 76 -9.70 3.68 6.32
N ALA A 77 -10.05 3.88 7.60
CA ALA A 77 -11.39 4.24 8.03
C ALA A 77 -11.87 5.56 7.39
N ASP A 78 -11.04 6.62 7.41
CA ASP A 78 -11.40 7.91 6.82
C ASP A 78 -11.51 7.82 5.29
N VAL A 79 -10.64 7.01 4.67
CA VAL A 79 -10.67 6.77 3.24
C VAL A 79 -11.99 6.11 2.82
N ILE A 80 -12.44 5.10 3.57
CA ILE A 80 -13.71 4.41 3.34
C ILE A 80 -14.88 5.38 3.61
N GLY A 81 -14.88 6.01 4.78
CA GLY A 81 -15.96 6.90 5.24
C GLY A 81 -17.32 6.19 5.19
N ASP A 82 -18.34 6.89 4.71
CA ASP A 82 -19.71 6.37 4.64
C ASP A 82 -20.00 5.58 3.34
N ALA A 83 -18.98 5.22 2.56
CA ALA A 83 -19.16 4.55 1.25
C ALA A 83 -19.37 3.03 1.38
N LEU A 84 -20.12 2.61 2.39
CA LEU A 84 -20.55 1.24 2.62
C LEU A 84 -22.04 1.12 2.30
N TYR A 85 -22.37 0.11 1.50
CA TYR A 85 -23.73 -0.10 1.00
C TYR A 85 -24.19 -1.51 1.37
N THR A 86 -25.46 -1.63 1.75
CA THR A 86 -26.09 -2.92 1.97
C THR A 86 -26.80 -3.35 0.71
N GLU A 87 -26.31 -4.42 0.08
CA GLU A 87 -26.91 -4.98 -1.14
C GLU A 87 -26.74 -6.49 -1.14
N ARG A 88 -27.73 -7.20 -1.69
CA ARG A 88 -27.69 -8.66 -1.80
C ARG A 88 -26.83 -9.07 -3.00
N HIS A 89 -25.52 -8.94 -2.85
CA HIS A 89 -24.53 -9.46 -3.78
C HIS A 89 -23.66 -10.51 -3.07
N GLU A 90 -23.70 -11.75 -3.57
CA GLU A 90 -23.03 -12.90 -2.93
C GLU A 90 -21.80 -13.41 -3.71
N ASN A 91 -21.50 -12.79 -4.86
CA ASN A 91 -20.42 -13.21 -5.75
C ASN A 91 -19.16 -12.37 -5.52
N LEU A 92 -18.03 -12.85 -6.06
CA LEU A 92 -16.75 -12.19 -5.94
C LEU A 92 -16.76 -10.84 -6.67
N VAL A 93 -16.39 -9.76 -5.98
CA VAL A 93 -16.14 -8.45 -6.58
C VAL A 93 -14.65 -8.30 -6.77
N CYS A 94 -14.20 -8.06 -8.00
CA CYS A 94 -12.79 -7.91 -8.35
C CYS A 94 -12.53 -6.56 -9.04
N VAL A 95 -11.62 -5.77 -8.48
CA VAL A 95 -11.06 -4.56 -9.07
C VAL A 95 -9.62 -4.88 -9.44
N ARG A 96 -9.35 -4.98 -10.74
CA ARG A 96 -8.05 -5.36 -11.30
C ARG A 96 -7.41 -4.23 -12.07
N ASP A 97 -6.12 -4.37 -12.33
CA ASP A 97 -5.30 -3.40 -13.06
C ASP A 97 -5.20 -2.03 -12.37
N ILE A 98 -5.20 -1.99 -11.04
CA ILE A 98 -5.03 -0.75 -10.26
C ILE A 98 -3.56 -0.36 -10.29
N GLU A 99 -3.20 0.78 -10.88
CA GLU A 99 -1.81 1.25 -10.89
C GLU A 99 -1.30 1.54 -9.48
N ILE A 100 -0.06 1.13 -9.21
CA ILE A 100 0.63 1.41 -7.94
C ILE A 100 1.99 2.03 -8.14
N TYR A 101 2.34 2.91 -7.21
CA TYR A 101 3.68 3.45 -7.01
C TYR A 101 3.98 3.48 -5.51
N SER A 102 5.15 2.95 -5.14
CA SER A 102 5.63 2.95 -3.76
C SER A 102 7.15 3.10 -3.72
N LEU A 103 7.72 3.26 -2.53
CA LEU A 103 9.17 3.41 -2.32
C LEU A 103 9.72 2.18 -1.59
N CYS A 104 10.74 1.55 -2.14
CA CYS A 104 11.45 0.47 -1.46
C CYS A 104 12.21 1.03 -0.25
N GLU A 105 11.90 0.54 0.95
CA GLU A 105 12.51 1.05 2.19
C GLU A 105 14.03 0.87 2.25
N HIS A 106 14.57 -0.11 1.55
CA HIS A 106 16.01 -0.40 1.53
C HIS A 106 16.86 0.61 0.75
N HIS A 107 16.28 1.26 -0.26
CA HIS A 107 17.06 2.10 -1.20
C HIS A 107 16.40 3.46 -1.48
N LEU A 108 15.20 3.70 -0.96
CA LEU A 108 14.35 4.85 -1.31
C LEU A 108 14.12 5.00 -2.82
N LEU A 109 14.23 3.89 -3.56
CA LEU A 109 13.95 3.83 -4.98
C LEU A 109 12.53 3.31 -5.23
N PRO A 110 11.83 3.85 -6.24
CA PRO A 110 10.48 3.39 -6.55
C PRO A 110 10.38 1.91 -6.92
N PHE A 111 9.30 1.28 -6.50
CA PHE A 111 8.73 0.12 -7.18
C PHE A 111 7.30 0.44 -7.60
N PHE A 112 6.90 -0.03 -8.78
CA PHE A 112 5.64 0.36 -9.42
C PHE A 112 5.11 -0.77 -10.28
N GLY A 113 3.80 -0.79 -10.49
CA GLY A 113 3.14 -1.87 -11.22
C GLY A 113 1.64 -1.83 -11.03
N LYS A 114 1.05 -3.01 -10.80
CA LYS A 114 -0.40 -3.17 -10.69
C LYS A 114 -0.78 -3.99 -9.47
N ALA A 115 -1.91 -3.64 -8.88
CA ALA A 115 -2.61 -4.44 -7.90
C ALA A 115 -3.95 -4.94 -8.46
N HIS A 116 -4.31 -6.14 -8.02
CA HIS A 116 -5.57 -6.79 -8.32
C HIS A 116 -6.18 -7.22 -7.01
N ILE A 117 -7.34 -6.67 -6.68
CA ILE A 117 -7.96 -6.81 -5.36
C ILE A 117 -9.36 -7.38 -5.56
N ALA A 118 -9.69 -8.43 -4.83
CA ALA A 118 -11.01 -9.01 -4.80
C ALA A 118 -11.48 -9.22 -3.36
N TYR A 119 -12.79 -9.16 -3.16
CA TYR A 119 -13.42 -9.56 -1.91
C TYR A 119 -14.74 -10.29 -2.18
N LEU A 120 -15.08 -11.21 -1.29
CA LEU A 120 -16.34 -11.93 -1.28
C LEU A 120 -17.27 -11.27 -0.24
N PRO A 121 -18.32 -10.54 -0.64
CA PRO A 121 -19.13 -9.76 0.29
C PRO A 121 -19.83 -10.60 1.36
N ASN A 122 -20.12 -9.94 2.48
CA ASN A 122 -20.93 -10.44 3.59
C ASN A 122 -22.09 -9.47 3.88
N GLY A 123 -22.95 -9.23 2.88
CA GLY A 123 -24.06 -8.27 2.98
C GLY A 123 -23.65 -6.79 2.92
N ARG A 124 -22.34 -6.49 2.83
CA ARG A 124 -21.80 -5.14 2.64
C ARG A 124 -20.94 -5.04 1.39
N LEU A 125 -21.18 -4.00 0.60
CA LEU A 125 -20.36 -3.57 -0.52
C LEU A 125 -19.68 -2.25 -0.19
N VAL A 126 -18.53 -2.00 -0.82
CA VAL A 126 -17.84 -0.71 -0.77
C VAL A 126 -17.87 -0.03 -2.13
N GLY A 127 -17.96 1.30 -2.14
CA GLY A 127 -17.78 2.07 -3.37
C GLY A 127 -16.46 1.72 -4.04
N LEU A 128 -16.50 1.34 -5.33
CA LEU A 128 -15.33 0.78 -6.04
C LEU A 128 -14.09 1.68 -5.98
N SER A 129 -14.29 3.00 -6.00
CA SER A 129 -13.22 4.00 -5.91
C SER A 129 -12.46 3.99 -4.58
N LYS A 130 -12.99 3.32 -3.54
CA LYS A 130 -12.32 3.21 -2.24
C LYS A 130 -11.24 2.14 -2.22
N ILE A 131 -11.37 1.07 -3.01
CA ILE A 131 -10.38 -0.02 -3.05
C ILE A 131 -8.98 0.52 -3.44
N PRO A 132 -8.81 1.29 -4.54
CA PRO A 132 -7.52 1.93 -4.84
C PRO A 132 -7.06 2.92 -3.77
N ARG A 133 -7.98 3.59 -3.08
CA ARG A 133 -7.61 4.55 -2.02
C ARG A 133 -7.09 3.84 -0.77
N VAL A 134 -7.65 2.69 -0.39
CA VAL A 134 -7.12 1.86 0.69
C VAL A 134 -5.70 1.40 0.35
N LEU A 135 -5.49 0.96 -0.90
CA LEU A 135 -4.15 0.63 -1.40
C LEU A 135 -3.18 1.80 -1.29
N GLU A 136 -3.59 3.02 -1.65
CA GLU A 136 -2.76 4.23 -1.56
C GLU A 136 -2.35 4.60 -0.12
N VAL A 137 -3.17 4.29 0.90
CA VAL A 137 -2.79 4.48 2.33
C VAL A 137 -1.48 3.75 2.63
N PHE A 138 -1.30 2.57 2.07
CA PHE A 138 -0.11 1.75 2.32
C PHE A 138 0.98 1.94 1.27
N ALA A 139 0.62 2.14 -0.01
CA ALA A 139 1.58 2.31 -1.09
C ALA A 139 2.38 3.63 -0.95
N ARG A 140 1.77 4.68 -0.39
CA ARG A 140 2.43 5.96 -0.10
C ARG A 140 3.21 5.94 1.21
N ARG A 141 4.08 4.94 1.36
CA ARG A 141 4.97 4.71 2.51
C ARG A 141 6.30 4.16 2.00
N LEU A 142 7.29 4.06 2.90
CA LEU A 142 8.43 3.17 2.67
C LEU A 142 7.97 1.73 2.91
N GLN A 143 8.24 0.85 1.95
CA GLN A 143 7.60 -0.46 1.88
C GLN A 143 8.52 -1.60 1.46
N LEU A 144 8.06 -2.79 1.82
CA LEU A 144 8.32 -4.07 1.15
C LEU A 144 7.05 -4.48 0.41
N GLN A 145 7.16 -5.08 -0.77
CA GLN A 145 5.98 -5.43 -1.58
C GLN A 145 5.12 -6.49 -0.87
N GLU A 146 5.75 -7.45 -0.20
CA GLU A 146 5.12 -8.47 0.63
C GLU A 146 4.26 -7.82 1.72
N ARG A 147 4.85 -6.91 2.51
CA ARG A 147 4.16 -6.19 3.58
C ARG A 147 3.01 -5.33 3.04
N LEU A 148 3.23 -4.61 1.94
CA LEU A 148 2.18 -3.85 1.27
C LEU A 148 0.99 -4.75 0.89
N THR A 149 1.26 -5.94 0.36
CA THR A 149 0.23 -6.89 -0.06
C THR A 149 -0.60 -7.38 1.14
N ASP A 150 0.05 -7.76 2.23
CA ASP A 150 -0.61 -8.21 3.47
C ASP A 150 -1.43 -7.09 4.11
N GLN A 151 -0.84 -5.89 4.27
CA GLN A 151 -1.52 -4.73 4.87
C GLN A 151 -2.84 -4.38 4.17
N VAL A 152 -2.86 -4.45 2.83
CA VAL A 152 -4.07 -4.18 2.06
C VAL A 152 -5.12 -5.27 2.29
N ALA A 153 -4.71 -6.55 2.30
CA ALA A 153 -5.64 -7.66 2.52
C ALA A 153 -6.26 -7.58 3.93
N ASP A 154 -5.44 -7.32 4.94
CA ASP A 154 -5.87 -7.23 6.34
C ASP A 154 -6.76 -6.01 6.56
N ALA A 155 -6.41 -4.85 6.01
CA ALA A 155 -7.23 -3.64 6.05
C ALA A 155 -8.63 -3.86 5.49
N LEU A 156 -8.74 -4.54 4.34
CA LEU A 156 -10.02 -4.83 3.71
C LEU A 156 -10.84 -5.86 4.50
N MET A 157 -10.18 -6.84 5.11
CA MET A 157 -10.85 -7.78 6.02
C MET A 157 -11.49 -7.03 7.19
N GLU A 158 -10.76 -6.11 7.82
CA GLU A 158 -11.27 -5.36 8.98
C GLU A 158 -12.42 -4.41 8.61
N VAL A 159 -12.23 -3.56 7.60
CA VAL A 159 -13.21 -2.49 7.33
C VAL A 159 -14.47 -2.97 6.62
N LEU A 160 -14.37 -4.05 5.84
CA LEU A 160 -15.51 -4.59 5.08
C LEU A 160 -16.19 -5.78 5.79
N ASP A 161 -15.48 -6.49 6.66
CA ASP A 161 -15.87 -7.80 7.20
C ASP A 161 -16.39 -8.75 6.11
N PRO A 162 -15.63 -8.95 5.02
CA PRO A 162 -16.07 -9.80 3.94
C PRO A 162 -15.87 -11.27 4.33
N ARG A 163 -16.51 -12.18 3.60
CA ARG A 163 -16.26 -13.62 3.75
C ARG A 163 -14.83 -14.00 3.33
N GLY A 164 -14.18 -13.20 2.49
CA GLY A 164 -12.78 -13.36 2.13
C GLY A 164 -12.25 -12.20 1.30
N VAL A 165 -10.93 -12.06 1.26
CA VAL A 165 -10.20 -11.06 0.47
C VAL A 165 -9.04 -11.73 -0.25
N GLY A 166 -8.73 -11.25 -1.45
CA GLY A 166 -7.58 -11.65 -2.23
C GLY A 166 -6.91 -10.43 -2.82
N VAL A 167 -5.61 -10.31 -2.60
CA VAL A 167 -4.77 -9.25 -3.16
C VAL A 167 -3.63 -9.91 -3.92
N VAL A 168 -3.41 -9.47 -5.16
CA VAL A 168 -2.21 -9.79 -5.94
C VAL A 168 -1.56 -8.47 -6.34
N ILE A 169 -0.27 -8.34 -6.11
CA ILE A 169 0.52 -7.20 -6.60
C ILE A 169 1.61 -7.73 -7.52
N GLU A 170 1.72 -7.16 -8.71
CA GLU A 170 2.84 -7.36 -9.62
C GLU A 170 3.58 -6.03 -9.81
N ALA A 171 4.89 -6.00 -9.59
CA ALA A 171 5.65 -4.76 -9.69
C ALA A 171 7.06 -4.94 -10.22
N TYR A 172 7.54 -3.87 -10.87
CA TYR A 172 8.92 -3.63 -11.20
C TYR A 172 9.60 -2.88 -10.06
N HIS A 173 10.86 -3.20 -9.79
CA HIS A 173 11.64 -2.59 -8.72
C HIS A 173 12.85 -1.88 -9.30
N LEU A 174 12.90 -0.54 -9.20
CA LEU A 174 14.03 0.21 -9.75
C LEU A 174 15.35 -0.15 -9.07
N CYS A 175 15.32 -0.56 -7.79
CA CYS A 175 16.51 -1.07 -7.10
C CYS A 175 17.14 -2.33 -7.75
N MET A 176 16.39 -3.07 -8.58
CA MET A 176 16.88 -4.21 -9.37
C MET A 176 17.11 -3.87 -10.85
N MET A 177 16.52 -2.79 -11.36
CA MET A 177 16.54 -2.45 -12.78
C MET A 177 17.64 -1.43 -13.14
N MET A 178 17.74 -0.34 -12.39
CA MET A 178 18.66 0.77 -12.72
C MET A 178 19.99 0.70 -11.98
N ARG A 179 20.18 -0.33 -11.14
CA ARG A 179 21.41 -0.59 -10.38
C ARG A 179 21.50 -2.06 -9.99
N GLY A 180 22.66 -2.45 -9.46
CA GLY A 180 22.86 -3.78 -8.90
C GLY A 180 22.82 -4.87 -9.97
N VAL A 181 21.77 -5.69 -9.98
CA VAL A 181 21.63 -6.84 -10.91
C VAL A 181 21.11 -6.46 -12.31
N GLU A 182 20.54 -5.26 -12.45
CA GLU A 182 20.14 -4.62 -13.71
C GLU A 182 19.23 -5.49 -14.60
N LYS A 183 18.22 -6.14 -14.02
CA LYS A 183 17.27 -7.00 -14.75
C LYS A 183 16.03 -6.24 -15.20
N GLN A 184 16.00 -5.90 -16.49
CA GLN A 184 15.01 -5.02 -17.10
C GLN A 184 13.60 -5.62 -17.19
N ASN A 185 13.50 -6.96 -17.26
CA ASN A 185 12.23 -7.66 -17.47
C ASN A 185 11.71 -8.35 -16.20
N SER A 186 12.48 -8.32 -15.11
CA SER A 186 12.10 -9.01 -13.88
C SER A 186 10.92 -8.31 -13.23
N LYS A 187 9.90 -9.08 -12.87
CA LYS A 187 8.75 -8.64 -12.10
C LYS A 187 8.63 -9.48 -10.85
N THR A 188 8.24 -8.85 -9.75
CA THR A 188 7.93 -9.54 -8.51
C THR A 188 6.42 -9.62 -8.36
N VAL A 189 5.89 -10.82 -8.10
CA VAL A 189 4.48 -11.05 -7.84
C VAL A 189 4.31 -11.52 -6.40
N THR A 190 3.44 -10.86 -5.65
CA THR A 190 3.09 -11.19 -4.26
C THR A 190 1.57 -11.38 -4.17
N SER A 191 1.13 -12.22 -3.24
CA SER A 191 -0.29 -12.44 -3.01
C SER A 191 -0.63 -12.63 -1.54
N ALA A 192 -1.75 -12.07 -1.11
CA ALA A 192 -2.29 -12.23 0.24
C ALA A 192 -3.76 -12.64 0.13
N LEU A 193 -4.11 -13.79 0.70
CA LEU A 193 -5.46 -14.36 0.70
C LEU A 193 -5.95 -14.49 2.13
N ARG A 194 -7.22 -14.17 2.36
CA ARG A 194 -7.89 -14.23 3.67
C ARG A 194 -9.29 -14.83 3.53
N GLY A 195 -9.81 -15.40 4.62
CA GLY A 195 -11.15 -15.98 4.68
C GLY A 195 -11.39 -17.05 3.60
N ALA A 196 -12.54 -16.99 2.93
CA ALA A 196 -12.96 -17.93 1.89
C ALA A 196 -11.95 -18.07 0.75
N LEU A 197 -11.24 -17.00 0.37
CA LEU A 197 -10.23 -17.06 -0.70
C LEU A 197 -8.97 -17.83 -0.29
N LEU A 198 -8.69 -17.94 1.01
CA LEU A 198 -7.62 -18.79 1.52
C LEU A 198 -8.12 -20.24 1.72
N GLN A 199 -9.32 -20.39 2.30
CA GLN A 199 -9.86 -21.66 2.77
C GLN A 199 -10.47 -22.53 1.67
N ASP A 200 -11.06 -21.93 0.63
CA ASP A 200 -11.67 -22.66 -0.49
C ASP A 200 -10.84 -22.51 -1.76
N ALA A 201 -10.35 -23.65 -2.26
CA ALA A 201 -9.56 -23.69 -3.49
C ALA A 201 -10.36 -23.23 -4.72
N LYS A 202 -11.67 -23.49 -4.78
CA LYS A 202 -12.49 -23.10 -5.94
C LYS A 202 -12.64 -21.58 -6.03
N THR A 203 -12.95 -20.93 -4.91
CA THR A 203 -13.03 -19.46 -4.83
C THR A 203 -11.66 -18.82 -5.12
N ARG A 204 -10.56 -19.41 -4.64
CA ARG A 204 -9.21 -18.96 -4.99
C ARG A 204 -8.92 -19.07 -6.49
N ASP A 205 -9.26 -20.19 -7.11
CA ASP A 205 -9.04 -20.42 -8.53
C ASP A 205 -9.88 -19.47 -9.40
N GLU A 206 -11.11 -19.15 -8.99
CA GLU A 206 -11.93 -18.12 -9.63
C GLU A 206 -11.23 -16.76 -9.61
N PHE A 207 -10.75 -16.33 -8.43
CA PHE A 207 -10.00 -15.08 -8.29
C PHE A 207 -8.75 -15.04 -9.20
N LEU A 208 -7.91 -16.07 -9.15
CA LEU A 208 -6.68 -16.10 -9.95
C LEU A 208 -6.97 -16.11 -11.47
N ARG A 209 -8.07 -16.74 -11.90
CA ARG A 209 -8.52 -16.67 -13.30
C ARG A 209 -8.99 -15.27 -13.71
N LEU A 210 -9.62 -14.51 -12.81
CA LEU A 210 -9.99 -13.12 -13.11
C LEU A 210 -8.76 -12.21 -13.20
N VAL A 211 -7.73 -12.48 -12.40
CA VAL A 211 -6.45 -11.73 -12.41
C VAL A 211 -5.63 -12.03 -13.67
N TYR A 212 -5.47 -13.30 -14.04
CA TYR A 212 -4.54 -13.70 -15.11
C TYR A 212 -5.22 -14.11 -16.43
N GLY A 213 -6.53 -14.38 -16.43
CA GLY A 213 -7.21 -15.10 -17.51
C GLY A 213 -7.88 -14.23 -18.59
N GLY A 214 -7.83 -12.90 -18.50
CA GLY A 214 -8.52 -12.02 -19.45
C GLY A 214 -7.59 -11.08 -20.22
N ARG A 215 -7.55 -11.18 -21.55
CA ARG A 215 -7.35 -9.97 -22.38
C ARG A 215 -8.56 -9.08 -22.08
N GLY A 216 -8.33 -7.92 -21.50
CA GLY A 216 -9.39 -6.98 -21.15
C GLY A 216 -10.05 -6.37 -22.38
N LEU A 217 -10.75 -5.26 -22.17
CA LEU A 217 -11.23 -4.40 -23.25
C LEU A 217 -9.98 -3.77 -23.92
N GLU A 218 -9.44 -4.43 -24.95
CA GLU A 218 -8.49 -3.84 -25.91
C GLU A 218 -9.22 -2.91 -26.88
#